data_AF-A0A7C9EYJ5-F1
#
_entry.id   AF-A0A7C9EYJ5-F1
#
_cell.length_a   1.000
_cell.length_b   1.000
_cell.length_c   1.000
_cell.angle_alpha   90.00
_cell.angle_beta   90.00
_cell.angle_gamma   90.00
#
_symmetry.space_group_name_H-M   'P 1'
#
loop_
_entity.id
_entity.type
_entity.pdbx_description
1 polymer ?
#
loop_
_entity_poly.entity_id
_entity_poly.type
_entity_poly.pdbx_seq_one_letter_code
_entity_poly.pdbx_strand_id
1 'polypeptide(L)'
;NTASQTIKQKLVFAGSEEGKLIAVRQNFAESLDPPVLIFVQSIERAKELYKELVLTYIRVDVIHSHLPEAQRENAINDFRAGKTWVLIATDVAARGLDFKGLNCVINYDFSDSASTYIHRIGRSGRAGREGEAITFYTEEDIPYLRNIANVMTQSGCEVPPWIMSMPKAKWKKHNPKRDSIAAGPRDDE
;
A
#
# COMPACT_ATOMS: atom_id res chain seq x y z
N ASN A 1 4.83 -1.50 -19.62
CA ASN A 1 4.38 -0.52 -18.60
C ASN A 1 5.55 -0.23 -17.69
N THR A 2 6.04 1.01 -17.69
CA THR A 2 7.12 1.47 -16.79
C THR A 2 6.49 2.39 -15.74
N ALA A 3 7.01 2.38 -14.52
CA ALA A 3 6.59 3.33 -13.48
C ALA A 3 6.98 4.78 -13.88
N SER A 4 6.19 5.77 -13.47
CA SER A 4 6.45 7.18 -13.79
C SER A 4 7.69 7.69 -13.03
N GLN A 5 8.52 8.50 -13.69
CA GLN A 5 9.69 9.16 -13.06
C GLN A 5 9.30 10.22 -12.02
N THR A 6 8.04 10.66 -12.01
CA THR A 6 7.52 11.69 -11.09
C THR A 6 7.11 11.15 -9.72
N ILE A 7 7.24 9.83 -9.49
CA ILE A 7 6.83 9.18 -8.24
C ILE A 7 8.07 8.83 -7.41
N LYS A 8 8.24 9.51 -6.28
CA LYS A 8 9.25 9.18 -5.26
C LYS A 8 8.87 7.86 -4.59
N GLN A 9 9.69 6.83 -4.75
CA GLN A 9 9.42 5.49 -4.24
C GLN A 9 10.33 5.16 -3.06
N LYS A 10 9.76 4.60 -1.98
CA LYS A 10 10.48 4.18 -0.76
C LYS A 10 10.16 2.75 -0.39
N LEU A 11 11.18 1.98 0.00
CA LEU A 11 11.06 0.66 0.60
C LEU A 11 11.36 0.76 2.09
N VAL A 12 10.40 0.37 2.94
CA VAL A 12 10.53 0.46 4.40
C VAL A 12 10.44 -0.93 5.01
N PHE A 13 11.54 -1.37 5.64
CA PHE A 13 11.54 -2.62 6.38
C PHE A 13 10.78 -2.43 7.69
N ALA A 14 9.76 -3.25 7.91
CA ALA A 14 8.90 -3.14 9.09
C ALA A 14 9.18 -4.23 10.13
N GLY A 15 9.98 -5.25 9.81
CA GLY A 15 10.26 -6.40 10.67
C GLY A 15 9.08 -7.37 10.81
N SER A 16 7.92 -6.87 11.24
CA SER A 16 6.69 -7.63 11.50
C SER A 16 5.44 -6.90 10.98
N GLU A 17 4.29 -7.56 11.03
CA GLU A 17 3.01 -6.95 10.66
C GLU A 17 2.56 -5.85 11.66
N GLU A 18 2.92 -6.00 12.94
CA GLU A 18 2.75 -4.95 13.96
C GLU A 18 3.66 -3.76 13.68
N GLY A 19 4.91 -4.00 13.30
CA GLY A 19 5.86 -2.95 12.92
C GLY A 19 5.37 -2.11 11.75
N LYS A 20 4.63 -2.70 10.80
CA LYS A 20 4.00 -1.94 9.71
C LYS A 20 2.93 -0.98 10.22
N LEU A 21 2.10 -1.40 11.18
CA LEU A 21 1.07 -0.56 11.76
C LEU A 21 1.69 0.65 12.47
N ILE A 22 2.75 0.41 13.25
CA ILE A 22 3.52 1.46 13.92
C ILE A 22 4.11 2.42 12.88
N ALA A 23 4.75 1.90 11.83
CA ALA A 23 5.36 2.71 10.78
C ALA A 23 4.35 3.57 10.02
N VAL A 24 3.15 3.05 9.73
CA VAL A 24 2.05 3.84 9.13
C VAL A 24 1.59 4.94 10.07
N ARG A 25 1.34 4.63 11.35
CA ARG A 25 0.91 5.61 12.34
C ARG A 25 1.96 6.73 12.51
N GLN A 26 3.23 6.38 12.57
CA GLN A 26 4.33 7.34 12.66
C GLN A 26 4.39 8.21 11.39
N ASN A 27 4.32 7.60 10.20
CA ASN A 27 4.32 8.34 8.95
C ASN A 27 3.15 9.34 8.87
N PHE A 28 1.97 8.96 9.34
CA PHE A 28 0.81 9.85 9.38
C PHE A 28 0.91 10.95 10.44
N ALA A 29 1.55 10.67 11.58
CA ALA A 29 1.81 11.68 12.60
C ALA A 29 2.85 12.72 12.15
N GLU A 30 3.86 12.30 11.39
CA GLU A 30 4.93 13.18 10.90
C GLU A 30 4.54 13.96 9.65
N SER A 31 3.93 13.30 8.66
CA SER A 31 3.70 13.88 7.33
C SER A 31 2.56 13.21 6.57
N LEU A 32 1.34 13.19 7.14
CA LEU A 32 0.16 12.79 6.37
C LEU A 32 -0.09 13.80 5.23
N ASP A 33 -0.06 13.33 3.99
CA ASP A 33 -0.37 14.12 2.80
C ASP A 33 -1.56 13.51 2.02
N PRO A 34 -2.81 13.84 2.40
CA PRO A 34 -4.00 13.34 1.72
C PRO A 34 -4.16 13.92 0.31
N PRO A 35 -4.74 13.17 -0.64
CA PRO A 35 -5.38 11.87 -0.43
C PRO A 35 -4.38 10.70 -0.51
N VAL A 36 -4.51 9.76 0.43
CA VAL A 36 -3.67 8.55 0.55
C VAL A 36 -4.47 7.29 0.23
N LEU A 37 -3.93 6.43 -0.64
CA LEU A 37 -4.51 5.10 -0.92
C LEU A 37 -3.60 4.01 -0.37
N ILE A 38 -4.12 3.17 0.51
CA ILE A 38 -3.41 2.03 1.10
C ILE A 38 -3.87 0.73 0.45
N PHE A 39 -2.95 -0.06 -0.06
CA PHE A 39 -3.19 -1.40 -0.59
C PHE A 39 -2.83 -2.49 0.40
N VAL A 40 -3.76 -3.42 0.60
CA VAL A 40 -3.61 -4.65 1.40
C VAL A 40 -3.94 -5.89 0.57
N GLN A 41 -3.44 -7.05 0.98
CA GLN A 41 -3.55 -8.30 0.20
C GLN A 41 -4.90 -9.00 0.34
N SER A 42 -5.63 -8.79 1.45
CA SER A 42 -6.90 -9.47 1.73
C SER A 42 -7.95 -8.56 2.36
N ILE A 43 -9.20 -9.03 2.33
CA ILE A 43 -10.36 -8.31 2.86
C ILE A 43 -10.30 -8.23 4.38
N GLU A 44 -9.85 -9.30 5.02
CA GLU A 44 -9.70 -9.42 6.47
C GLU A 44 -8.71 -8.36 6.95
N ARG A 45 -7.55 -8.26 6.30
CA ARG A 45 -6.53 -7.27 6.60
C ARG A 45 -6.99 -5.83 6.34
N ALA A 46 -7.81 -5.62 5.30
CA ALA A 46 -8.42 -4.31 5.06
C ALA A 46 -9.31 -3.87 6.23
N LYS A 47 -10.09 -4.80 6.78
CA LYS A 47 -10.95 -4.56 7.94
C LYS A 47 -10.15 -4.36 9.22
N GLU A 48 -9.11 -5.16 9.45
CA GLU A 48 -8.22 -5.01 10.61
C GLU A 48 -7.52 -3.65 10.60
N LEU A 49 -6.88 -3.29 9.48
CA LEU A 49 -6.20 -2.00 9.35
C LEU A 49 -7.18 -0.82 9.50
N TYR A 50 -8.39 -0.93 8.93
CA TYR A 50 -9.41 0.10 9.11
C TYR A 50 -9.75 0.32 10.58
N LYS A 51 -10.01 -0.76 11.34
CA LYS A 51 -10.27 -0.67 12.78
C LYS A 51 -9.13 0.03 13.53
N GLU A 52 -7.89 -0.36 13.24
CA GLU A 52 -6.71 0.21 13.90
C GLU A 52 -6.48 1.69 13.56
N LEU A 53 -6.80 2.13 12.34
CA LEU A 53 -6.62 3.53 11.93
C LEU A 53 -7.76 4.45 12.40
N VAL A 54 -9.00 3.96 12.47
CA VAL A 54 -10.13 4.74 13.02
C VAL A 54 -9.88 5.14 14.48
N LEU A 55 -9.22 4.27 15.27
CA LEU A 55 -8.85 4.55 16.66
C LEU A 55 -7.83 5.69 16.81
N THR A 56 -7.18 6.10 15.71
CA THR A 56 -6.15 7.16 15.71
C THR A 56 -6.66 8.52 15.25
N TYR A 57 -7.98 8.74 15.22
CA TYR A 57 -8.64 9.97 14.74
C TYR A 57 -8.34 10.32 13.27
N ILE A 58 -7.82 9.37 12.49
CA ILE A 58 -7.60 9.54 11.05
C ILE A 58 -8.92 9.31 10.34
N ARG A 59 -9.28 10.22 9.43
CA ARG A 59 -10.45 10.06 8.56
C ARG A 59 -10.14 9.02 7.50
N VAL A 60 -10.47 7.77 7.79
CA VAL A 60 -10.19 6.63 6.93
C VAL A 60 -11.49 5.98 6.45
N ASP A 61 -11.47 5.42 5.25
CA ASP A 61 -12.50 4.52 4.74
C ASP A 61 -11.86 3.25 4.15
N VAL A 62 -12.68 2.24 3.85
CA VAL A 62 -12.23 0.96 3.30
C VAL A 62 -13.12 0.50 2.15
N ILE A 63 -12.51 -0.04 1.09
CA ILE A 63 -13.20 -0.69 -0.02
C ILE A 63 -12.68 -2.12 -0.23
N HIS A 64 -13.60 -3.07 -0.31
CA HIS A 64 -13.31 -4.47 -0.62
C HIS A 64 -14.48 -5.11 -1.36
N SER A 65 -14.25 -6.25 -2.02
CA SER A 65 -15.27 -6.91 -2.88
C SER A 65 -16.53 -7.39 -2.15
N HIS A 66 -16.49 -7.56 -0.82
CA HIS A 66 -17.67 -7.91 -0.02
C HIS A 66 -18.56 -6.71 0.39
N LEU A 67 -18.21 -5.47 0.03
CA LEU A 67 -19.08 -4.33 0.30
C LEU A 67 -20.22 -4.26 -0.74
N PRO A 68 -21.45 -3.93 -0.31
CA PRO A 68 -22.51 -3.53 -1.23
C PRO A 68 -22.07 -2.38 -2.13
N GLU A 69 -22.55 -2.36 -3.38
CA GLU A 69 -22.18 -1.35 -4.37
C GLU A 69 -22.42 0.08 -3.88
N ALA A 70 -23.57 0.35 -3.28
CA ALA A 70 -23.89 1.66 -2.71
C ALA A 70 -22.89 2.10 -1.62
N GLN A 71 -22.43 1.18 -0.76
CA GLN A 71 -21.42 1.51 0.26
C GLN A 71 -20.06 1.78 -0.36
N ARG A 72 -19.68 0.99 -1.37
CA ARG A 72 -18.45 1.20 -2.15
C ARG A 72 -18.45 2.56 -2.83
N GLU A 73 -19.55 2.94 -3.48
CA GLU A 73 -19.71 4.24 -4.13
C GLU A 73 -19.65 5.40 -3.15
N ASN A 74 -20.32 5.28 -1.99
CA ASN A 74 -20.25 6.29 -0.94
C ASN A 74 -18.82 6.51 -0.45
N ALA A 75 -18.07 5.43 -0.15
CA ALA A 75 -16.68 5.52 0.28
C ALA A 75 -15.79 6.20 -0.77
N ILE A 76 -15.99 5.86 -2.05
CA ILE A 76 -15.27 6.50 -3.16
C ILE A 76 -15.61 7.99 -3.27
N ASN A 77 -16.89 8.35 -3.13
CA ASN A 77 -17.36 9.73 -3.24
C ASN A 77 -16.85 10.57 -2.08
N ASP A 78 -16.86 10.03 -0.86
CA ASP A 78 -16.36 10.72 0.33
C ASP A 78 -14.85 10.92 0.26
N PHE A 79 -14.11 9.94 -0.27
CA PHE A 79 -12.67 10.08 -0.52
C PHE A 79 -12.36 11.14 -1.58
N ARG A 80 -13.10 11.14 -2.70
CA ARG A 80 -12.96 12.16 -3.77
C ARG A 80 -13.33 13.56 -3.28
N ALA A 81 -14.31 13.67 -2.39
CA ALA A 81 -14.74 14.92 -1.79
C ALA A 81 -13.80 15.40 -0.65
N GLY A 82 -12.76 14.62 -0.30
CA GLY A 82 -11.83 14.94 0.80
C GLY A 82 -12.45 14.82 2.19
N LYS A 83 -13.62 14.19 2.33
CA LYS A 83 -14.23 13.89 3.64
C LYS A 83 -13.42 12.81 4.36
N THR A 84 -12.89 11.85 3.61
CA THR A 84 -11.91 10.87 4.07
C THR A 84 -10.55 11.18 3.47
N TRP A 85 -9.50 11.04 4.27
CA TRP A 85 -8.12 11.35 3.91
C TRP A 85 -7.37 10.12 3.42
N VAL A 86 -7.75 8.96 3.95
CA VAL A 86 -7.14 7.67 3.68
C VAL A 86 -8.20 6.72 3.17
N LEU A 87 -7.91 6.00 2.09
CA LEU A 87 -8.74 4.91 1.61
C LEU A 87 -7.93 3.62 1.62
N ILE A 88 -8.44 2.57 2.29
CA ILE A 88 -7.83 1.24 2.29
C ILE A 88 -8.52 0.39 1.22
N ALA A 89 -7.75 -0.34 0.41
CA ALA A 89 -8.30 -1.15 -0.67
C ALA A 89 -7.53 -2.46 -0.88
N THR A 90 -8.23 -3.49 -1.36
CA THR A 90 -7.58 -4.63 -2.03
C THR A 90 -7.41 -4.32 -3.52
N ASP A 91 -6.46 -5.01 -4.19
CA ASP A 91 -6.27 -4.84 -5.64
C ASP A 91 -7.55 -5.10 -6.43
N VAL A 92 -8.32 -6.12 -6.03
CA VAL A 92 -9.58 -6.48 -6.70
C VAL A 92 -10.57 -5.33 -6.60
N ALA A 93 -10.73 -4.72 -5.43
CA ALA A 93 -11.68 -3.64 -5.21
C ALA A 93 -11.24 -2.34 -5.89
N ALA A 94 -9.94 -2.11 -6.04
CA ALA A 94 -9.40 -0.93 -6.70
C ALA A 94 -9.41 -1.00 -8.23
N ARG A 95 -9.60 -2.19 -8.83
CA ARG A 95 -9.68 -2.32 -10.29
C ARG A 95 -10.90 -1.58 -10.83
N GLY A 96 -10.69 -0.82 -11.90
CA GLY A 96 -11.74 0.02 -12.50
C GLY A 96 -11.99 1.34 -11.78
N LEU A 97 -11.36 1.57 -10.61
CA LEU A 97 -11.48 2.85 -9.90
C LEU A 97 -10.45 3.85 -10.41
N ASP A 98 -10.95 5.03 -10.77
CA ASP A 98 -10.11 6.14 -11.27
C ASP A 98 -9.63 7.03 -10.13
N PHE A 99 -8.77 6.50 -9.25
CA PHE A 99 -8.06 7.28 -8.23
C PHE A 99 -6.78 7.89 -8.81
N LYS A 100 -6.90 8.84 -9.73
CA LYS A 100 -5.74 9.54 -10.32
C LYS A 100 -5.36 10.75 -9.48
N GLY A 101 -4.06 11.00 -9.39
CA GLY A 101 -3.55 12.23 -8.78
C GLY A 101 -3.57 12.21 -7.26
N LEU A 102 -3.40 11.01 -6.68
CA LEU A 102 -3.14 10.84 -5.26
C LEU A 102 -1.79 11.44 -4.89
N ASN A 103 -1.68 11.99 -3.68
CA ASN A 103 -0.41 12.50 -3.18
C ASN A 103 0.48 11.34 -2.74
N CYS A 104 -0.10 10.32 -2.08
CA CYS A 104 0.62 9.14 -1.64
C CYS A 104 -0.13 7.82 -1.91
N VAL A 105 0.62 6.80 -2.31
CA VAL A 105 0.18 5.40 -2.36
C VAL A 105 1.02 4.58 -1.38
N ILE A 106 0.37 3.86 -0.49
CA ILE A 106 1.04 2.96 0.45
C ILE A 106 0.73 1.52 0.07
N ASN A 107 1.76 0.73 -0.22
CA ASN A 107 1.66 -0.73 -0.24
C ASN A 107 1.90 -1.23 1.18
N TYR A 108 0.81 -1.40 1.95
CA TYR A 108 0.90 -2.00 3.29
C TYR A 108 1.36 -3.44 3.19
N ASP A 109 0.74 -4.17 2.26
CA ASP A 109 1.22 -5.48 1.86
C ASP A 109 2.00 -5.40 0.57
N PHE A 110 3.15 -6.07 0.57
CA PHE A 110 4.02 -6.17 -0.57
C PHE A 110 3.25 -6.70 -1.79
N SER A 111 3.46 -6.08 -2.95
CA SER A 111 2.72 -6.43 -4.15
C SER A 111 3.00 -7.87 -4.58
N ASP A 112 1.98 -8.56 -5.07
CA ASP A 112 2.06 -9.97 -5.47
C ASP A 112 2.74 -10.19 -6.83
N SER A 113 3.07 -9.10 -7.55
CA SER A 113 3.80 -9.04 -8.81
C SER A 113 4.36 -7.63 -9.06
N ALA A 114 5.40 -7.51 -9.88
CA ALA A 114 5.90 -6.21 -10.35
C ALA A 114 4.84 -5.44 -11.17
N SER A 115 3.97 -6.13 -11.90
CA SER A 115 2.87 -5.52 -12.66
C SER A 115 1.84 -4.89 -11.73
N THR A 116 1.44 -5.62 -10.68
CA THR A 116 0.56 -5.12 -9.61
C THR A 116 1.17 -3.89 -8.96
N TYR A 117 2.46 -3.94 -8.61
CA TYR A 117 3.17 -2.79 -8.04
C TYR A 117 3.06 -1.53 -8.93
N ILE A 118 3.38 -1.66 -10.23
CA ILE A 118 3.29 -0.54 -11.19
C ILE A 118 1.87 0.02 -11.27
N HIS A 119 0.85 -0.85 -11.28
CA HIS A 119 -0.55 -0.42 -11.32
C HIS A 119 -1.02 0.30 -10.05
N ARG A 120 -0.51 -0.12 -8.89
CA ARG A 120 -0.79 0.51 -7.59
C ARG A 120 -0.15 1.89 -7.52
N ILE A 121 1.16 1.99 -7.75
CA ILE A 121 1.86 3.29 -7.62
C ILE A 121 1.46 4.29 -8.70
N GLY A 122 1.05 3.82 -9.88
CA GLY A 122 0.56 4.67 -10.97
C GLY A 122 -0.76 5.41 -10.70
N ARG A 123 -1.34 5.26 -9.50
CA ARG A 123 -2.44 6.06 -8.95
C ARG A 123 -1.97 7.42 -8.40
N SER A 124 -0.69 7.50 -8.03
CA SER A 124 -0.02 8.73 -7.61
C SER A 124 0.67 9.45 -8.79
N GLY A 125 1.01 10.74 -8.61
CA GLY A 125 1.95 11.48 -9.47
C GLY A 125 1.55 11.63 -10.93
N ARG A 126 0.35 12.16 -11.23
CA ARG A 126 -0.15 12.43 -12.60
C ARG A 126 -0.33 13.93 -12.89
N ALA A 127 -0.25 14.28 -14.18
CA ALA A 127 -0.37 15.64 -14.70
C ALA A 127 0.71 16.63 -14.22
N GLY A 128 1.97 16.17 -14.16
CA GLY A 128 3.12 17.01 -13.79
C GLY A 128 3.30 17.21 -12.28
N ARG A 129 2.42 16.65 -11.44
CA ARG A 129 2.59 16.66 -9.99
C ARG A 129 3.49 15.53 -9.53
N GLU A 130 4.32 15.81 -8.54
CA GLU A 130 5.06 14.79 -7.80
C GLU A 130 4.07 13.92 -7.01
N GLY A 131 4.45 12.67 -6.82
CA GLY A 131 3.72 11.73 -5.99
C GLY A 131 4.66 10.88 -5.16
N GLU A 132 4.15 10.28 -4.10
CA GLU A 132 4.92 9.36 -3.26
C GLU A 132 4.33 7.94 -3.31
N ALA A 133 5.21 6.95 -3.28
CA ALA A 133 4.85 5.56 -3.08
C ALA A 133 5.72 4.92 -1.99
N ILE A 134 5.09 4.50 -0.89
CA ILE A 134 5.76 3.81 0.21
C ILE A 134 5.38 2.34 0.14
N THR A 135 6.36 1.45 0.21
CA THR A 135 6.13 0.01 0.28
C THR A 135 6.75 -0.56 1.53
N PHE A 136 5.91 -1.11 2.39
CA PHE A 136 6.36 -1.87 3.54
C PHE A 136 6.70 -3.30 3.15
N TYR A 137 7.71 -3.86 3.81
CA TYR A 137 8.12 -5.24 3.61
C TYR A 137 8.62 -5.88 4.92
N THR A 138 8.42 -7.18 5.03
CA THR A 138 8.94 -8.05 6.11
C THR A 138 9.96 -9.03 5.56
N GLU A 139 10.48 -9.92 6.41
CA GLU A 139 11.46 -10.94 6.00
C GLU A 139 10.93 -11.87 4.89
N GLU A 140 9.64 -12.21 4.91
CA GLU A 140 9.01 -13.06 3.90
C GLU A 140 9.01 -12.41 2.50
N ASP A 141 9.09 -11.08 2.43
CA ASP A 141 9.07 -10.30 1.20
C ASP A 141 10.48 -10.14 0.59
N ILE A 142 11.54 -10.34 1.39
CA ILE A 142 12.94 -10.15 1.01
C ILE A 142 13.29 -10.83 -0.32
N PRO A 143 12.94 -12.11 -0.57
CA PRO A 143 13.27 -12.79 -1.82
C PRO A 143 12.76 -12.09 -3.10
N TYR A 144 11.73 -11.23 -2.98
CA TYR A 144 11.11 -10.54 -4.10
C TYR A 144 11.49 -9.05 -4.20
N LEU A 145 12.24 -8.51 -3.24
CA LEU A 145 12.65 -7.09 -3.22
C LEU A 145 13.35 -6.65 -4.51
N ARG A 146 14.27 -7.48 -5.03
CA ARG A 146 15.00 -7.15 -6.27
C ARG A 146 14.07 -6.89 -7.45
N ASN A 147 12.92 -7.55 -7.51
CA ASN A 147 11.98 -7.35 -8.60
C ASN A 147 11.31 -5.96 -8.53
N ILE A 148 10.99 -5.48 -7.34
CA ILE A 148 10.47 -4.11 -7.13
C ILE A 148 11.58 -3.07 -7.32
N ALA A 149 12.78 -3.34 -6.78
CA ALA A 149 13.92 -2.46 -6.94
C ALA A 149 14.33 -2.24 -8.40
N ASN A 150 14.19 -3.27 -9.25
CA ASN A 150 14.37 -3.14 -10.70
C ASN A 150 13.36 -2.15 -11.31
N VAL A 151 12.09 -2.18 -10.87
CA VAL A 151 11.07 -1.22 -11.33
C VAL A 151 11.43 0.19 -10.88
N MET A 152 11.78 0.35 -9.60
CA MET A 152 12.20 1.63 -9.02
C MET A 152 13.39 2.24 -9.78
N THR A 153 14.41 1.43 -10.07
CA THR A 153 15.60 1.84 -10.83
C THR A 153 15.23 2.28 -12.25
N GLN A 154 14.32 1.56 -12.92
CA GLN A 154 13.84 1.92 -14.26
C GLN A 154 13.07 3.24 -14.28
N SER A 155 12.42 3.61 -13.17
CA SER A 155 11.80 4.93 -12.99
C SER A 155 12.77 6.01 -12.47
N GLY A 156 14.06 5.71 -12.31
CA GLY A 156 15.07 6.66 -11.86
C GLY A 156 15.16 6.85 -10.34
N CYS A 157 14.51 6.00 -9.56
CA CYS A 157 14.66 6.00 -8.10
C CYS A 157 15.94 5.25 -7.69
N GLU A 158 16.65 5.80 -6.72
CA GLU A 158 17.79 5.13 -6.09
C GLU A 158 17.31 3.99 -5.20
N VAL A 159 18.03 2.87 -5.26
CA VAL A 159 17.78 1.69 -4.42
C VAL A 159 19.10 1.24 -3.80
N PRO A 160 19.10 0.79 -2.54
CA PRO A 160 20.31 0.31 -1.89
C PRO A 160 21.02 -0.79 -2.73
N PRO A 161 22.35 -0.71 -2.92
CA PRO A 161 23.10 -1.66 -3.76
C PRO A 161 22.92 -3.12 -3.35
N TRP A 162 22.75 -3.38 -2.05
CA TRP A 162 22.55 -4.73 -1.53
C TRP A 162 21.28 -5.39 -2.12
N ILE A 163 20.19 -4.64 -2.33
CA ILE A 163 18.96 -5.16 -2.95
C ILE A 163 19.23 -5.59 -4.40
N MET A 164 20.04 -4.82 -5.11
CA MET A 164 20.41 -5.11 -6.50
C MET A 164 21.36 -6.29 -6.64
N SER A 165 22.15 -6.60 -5.61
CA SER A 165 23.01 -7.80 -5.55
C SER A 165 22.28 -9.10 -5.22
N MET A 166 21.04 -9.04 -4.72
CA MET A 166 20.28 -10.24 -4.35
C MET A 166 20.00 -11.14 -5.56
N PRO A 167 19.85 -12.47 -5.42
CA PRO A 167 19.42 -13.31 -6.53
C PRO A 167 18.06 -12.85 -7.09
N LYS A 168 17.90 -12.84 -8.41
CA LYS A 168 16.60 -12.54 -9.02
C LYS A 168 15.69 -13.76 -8.85
N ALA A 169 14.73 -13.69 -7.93
CA ALA A 169 13.71 -14.72 -7.80
C ALA A 169 12.76 -14.71 -9.01
N LYS A 170 12.50 -15.90 -9.58
CA LYS A 170 11.38 -16.06 -10.52
C LYS A 170 10.10 -15.76 -9.77
N TRP A 171 9.34 -14.79 -10.26
CA TRP A 171 8.13 -14.36 -9.60
C TRP A 171 7.04 -15.45 -9.71
N LYS A 172 6.94 -16.33 -8.70
CA LYS A 172 5.69 -17.04 -8.38
C LYS A 172 4.81 -16.07 -7.60
N LYS A 173 3.48 -16.14 -7.76
CA LYS A 173 2.55 -15.23 -7.07
C LYS A 173 2.93 -15.13 -5.59
N HIS A 174 3.38 -13.95 -5.17
CA HIS A 174 3.88 -13.73 -3.82
C HIS A 174 2.69 -13.37 -2.93
N ASN A 175 2.28 -14.30 -2.08
CA ASN A 175 1.13 -14.13 -1.21
C ASN A 175 1.38 -14.90 0.10
N PRO A 176 2.30 -14.41 0.95
CA PRO A 176 2.61 -15.07 2.21
C PRO A 176 1.38 -15.04 3.12
N LYS A 177 1.28 -16.04 4.01
CA LYS A 177 0.28 -16.02 5.07
C LYS A 177 0.78 -15.04 6.13
N ARG A 178 0.14 -13.86 6.19
CA ARG A 178 0.50 -12.81 7.14
C ARG A 178 -0.25 -12.97 8.45
N ASP A 179 0.40 -12.63 9.54
CA ASP A 179 -0.22 -12.51 10.86
C ASP A 179 -1.25 -11.36 10.87
N SER A 180 -2.15 -11.39 11.87
CA SER A 180 -3.16 -10.35 12.05
C SER A 180 -2.49 -8.98 12.32
N ILE A 181 -3.12 -7.92 11.81
CA ILE A 181 -2.70 -6.54 12.08
C ILE A 181 -3.16 -6.09 13.48
N ALA A 182 -4.19 -6.72 14.04
CA ALA A 182 -4.78 -6.30 15.30
C ALA A 182 -3.80 -6.44 16.47
N ALA A 183 -3.69 -5.38 17.28
CA ALA A 183 -2.86 -5.37 18.50
C ALA A 183 -3.60 -5.96 19.73
N GLY A 184 -4.51 -6.91 19.51
CA GLY A 184 -5.30 -7.55 20.56
C GLY A 184 -4.66 -8.83 21.10
N PRO A 185 -5.10 -9.34 22.27
CA PRO A 185 -4.69 -10.67 22.71
C PRO A 185 -5.00 -11.65 21.57
N ARG A 186 -4.06 -12.53 21.23
CA ARG A 186 -4.43 -13.73 20.49
C ARG A 186 -5.40 -14.43 21.42
N ASP A 187 -6.67 -14.53 21.03
CA ASP A 187 -7.60 -15.40 21.73
C ASP A 187 -7.10 -16.83 21.46
N ASP A 188 -6.14 -17.25 22.29
CA ASP A 188 -5.73 -18.63 22.42
C ASP A 188 -6.88 -19.35 23.17
N GLU A 189 -7.87 -19.84 22.42
CA GLU A 189 -8.75 -20.95 22.86
C GLU A 189 -8.26 -22.28 22.27
#